data_AF-A0A150GB42-F1
#
_entry.id   AF-A0A150GB42-F1
#
_cell.length_a   1.000
_cell.length_b   1.000
_cell.length_c   1.000
_cell.angle_alpha   90.00
_cell.angle_beta   90.00
_cell.angle_gamma   90.00
#
_symmetry.space_group_name_H-M   'P 1'
#
loop_
_entity.id
_entity.type
_entity.pdbx_description
1 polymer ?
#
loop_
_entity_poly.entity_id
_entity_poly.type
_entity_poly.pdbx_seq_one_letter_code
_entity_poly.pdbx_strand_id
1 'polypeptide(L)'
;MRCLVPQLSTVPFGQWVCPKCVELPREAPEGPAPARPAPAAVLFSNAATRRRDKEAADLHGKRVLWVGYVGRGREKERVEYWGELVFRGPLERPRYFWLEWDGGAAESISLVEAKKMLATTEALRSQKRG
;
A
#
# COMPACT_ATOMS: atom_id res chain seq x y z
N MET A 1 14.75 45.24 -21.97
CA MET A 1 13.98 45.16 -20.72
C MET A 1 12.50 45.32 -21.05
N ARG A 2 11.68 44.25 -20.90
CA ARG A 2 10.19 44.15 -20.87
C ARG A 2 9.67 43.03 -21.79
N CYS A 3 9.67 41.79 -21.30
CA CYS A 3 9.08 40.62 -21.97
C CYS A 3 7.53 40.56 -21.89
N LEU A 4 6.89 41.52 -21.21
CA LEU A 4 5.46 41.54 -20.94
C LEU A 4 4.73 42.37 -22.02
N VAL A 5 3.78 41.74 -22.73
CA VAL A 5 2.89 42.38 -23.70
C VAL A 5 1.45 42.03 -23.32
N PRO A 6 0.60 43.00 -22.92
CA PRO A 6 0.91 44.42 -22.73
C PRO A 6 1.84 44.66 -21.54
N GLN A 7 2.53 45.80 -21.55
CA GLN A 7 3.39 46.19 -20.44
C GLN A 7 2.53 46.49 -19.22
N LEU A 8 2.85 45.86 -18.08
CA LEU A 8 2.17 46.18 -16.82
C LEU A 8 2.54 47.60 -16.40
N SER A 9 1.54 48.36 -15.94
CA SER A 9 1.73 49.71 -15.40
C SER A 9 2.49 49.70 -14.07
N THR A 10 2.42 48.59 -13.32
CA THR A 10 3.12 48.40 -12.04
C THR A 10 3.57 46.94 -11.92
N VAL A 11 4.77 46.70 -11.41
CA VAL A 11 5.24 45.34 -11.09
C VAL A 11 4.59 44.92 -9.76
N PRO A 12 3.93 43.75 -9.69
CA PRO A 12 3.33 43.26 -8.44
C PRO A 12 4.38 43.02 -7.37
N PHE A 13 4.02 43.25 -6.11
CA PHE A 13 4.90 43.00 -4.96
C PHE A 13 5.27 41.50 -4.89
N GLY A 14 6.54 41.22 -4.57
CA GLY A 14 7.10 39.87 -4.46
C GLY A 14 8.17 39.56 -5.51
N GLN A 15 8.73 38.35 -5.46
CA GLN A 15 9.67 37.87 -6.47
C GLN A 15 8.91 37.29 -7.66
N TRP A 16 9.20 37.81 -8.86
CA TRP A 16 8.61 37.37 -10.10
C TRP A 16 9.71 37.05 -11.11
N VAL A 17 9.58 35.92 -11.80
CA VAL A 17 10.53 35.47 -12.81
C VAL A 17 9.80 35.38 -14.15
N CYS A 18 10.31 36.06 -15.17
CA CYS A 18 9.77 35.96 -16.53
C CYS A 18 10.34 34.71 -17.21
N PRO A 19 9.51 33.71 -17.59
CA PRO A 19 10.01 32.47 -18.21
C PRO A 19 10.69 32.67 -19.56
N LYS A 20 10.51 33.83 -20.20
CA LYS A 20 11.19 34.21 -21.44
C LYS A 20 12.54 34.90 -21.22
N CYS A 21 12.76 35.49 -20.05
CA CYS A 21 14.00 36.23 -19.73
C CYS A 21 14.95 35.44 -18.85
N VAL A 22 14.47 34.40 -18.18
CA VAL A 22 15.29 33.48 -17.43
C VAL A 22 15.24 32.15 -18.15
N GLU A 23 16.37 31.72 -18.71
CA GLU A 23 16.58 30.31 -19.01
C GLU A 23 16.58 29.58 -17.67
N LEU A 24 15.41 29.07 -17.28
CA LEU A 24 15.32 28.19 -16.11
C LEU A 24 16.07 26.92 -16.48
N PRO A 25 17.17 26.56 -15.80
CA PRO A 25 17.82 25.29 -16.03
C PRO A 25 16.76 24.20 -15.81
N ARG A 26 16.52 23.40 -16.85
CA ARG A 26 15.76 22.14 -16.76
C ARG A 26 16.62 21.06 -16.07
N GLU A 27 17.31 21.43 -15.00
CA GLU A 27 17.90 20.42 -14.13
C GLU A 27 16.74 19.80 -13.37
N ALA A 28 16.22 18.71 -13.94
CA ALA A 28 15.53 17.72 -13.16
C ALA A 28 16.47 17.37 -12.00
N PRO A 29 16.04 17.44 -10.73
CA PRO A 29 16.90 17.05 -9.63
C PRO A 29 17.37 15.62 -9.89
N GLU A 30 18.67 15.43 -10.07
CA GLU A 30 19.31 14.12 -10.08
C GLU A 30 19.31 13.57 -8.65
N GLY A 31 18.12 13.23 -8.19
CA GLY A 31 17.87 12.52 -6.94
C GLY A 31 16.95 11.34 -7.24
N PRO A 32 16.94 10.30 -6.39
CA PRO A 32 15.96 9.23 -6.51
C PRO A 32 14.57 9.86 -6.57
N ALA A 33 13.78 9.46 -7.57
CA ALA A 33 12.44 10.00 -7.76
C ALA A 33 11.69 10.02 -6.42
N PRO A 34 11.07 11.15 -6.03
CA PRO A 34 10.32 11.19 -4.78
C PRO A 34 9.31 10.05 -4.80
N ALA A 35 9.30 9.26 -3.72
CA ALA A 35 8.37 8.15 -3.57
C ALA A 35 6.98 8.65 -3.92
N ARG A 36 6.32 8.00 -4.89
CA ARG A 36 4.97 8.41 -5.30
C ARG A 36 4.10 8.52 -4.05
N PRO A 37 3.41 9.66 -3.84
CA PRO A 37 2.52 9.77 -2.70
C PRO A 37 1.49 8.66 -2.77
N ALA A 38 1.14 8.11 -1.60
CA ALA A 38 0.10 7.09 -1.52
C ALA A 38 -1.16 7.61 -2.24
N PRO A 39 -1.84 6.75 -3.04
CA PRO A 39 -3.02 7.17 -3.76
C PRO A 39 -4.05 7.74 -2.79
N ALA A 40 -4.61 8.92 -3.14
CA ALA A 40 -5.60 9.57 -2.31
C ALA A 40 -6.77 8.61 -2.02
N ALA A 41 -7.19 8.56 -0.75
CA ALA A 41 -8.32 7.74 -0.35
C ALA A 41 -9.54 8.13 -1.17
N VAL A 42 -10.09 7.18 -1.95
CA VAL A 42 -11.30 7.42 -2.74
C VAL A 42 -12.46 7.62 -1.78
N LEU A 43 -12.84 8.87 -1.54
CA LEU A 43 -13.89 9.26 -0.59
C LEU A 43 -15.28 8.75 -1.02
N PHE A 44 -15.50 8.58 -2.33
CA PHE A 44 -16.78 8.11 -2.88
C PHE A 44 -16.65 6.66 -3.38
N SER A 45 -16.87 5.70 -2.49
CA SER A 45 -16.78 4.26 -2.80
C SER A 45 -17.95 3.81 -3.70
N ASN A 46 -17.64 3.27 -4.88
CA ASN A 46 -18.61 2.60 -5.76
C ASN A 46 -19.11 1.27 -5.14
N ALA A 47 -20.20 0.70 -5.69
CA ALA A 47 -20.81 -0.53 -5.16
C ALA A 47 -19.83 -1.71 -5.05
N ALA A 48 -18.96 -1.89 -6.04
CA ALA A 48 -17.94 -2.94 -6.02
C ALA A 48 -16.90 -2.75 -4.89
N THR A 49 -16.56 -1.50 -4.59
CA THR A 49 -15.61 -1.20 -3.52
C THR A 49 -16.25 -1.41 -2.15
N ARG A 50 -17.51 -1.01 -1.96
CA ARG A 50 -18.25 -1.32 -0.72
C ARG A 50 -18.37 -2.83 -0.46
N ARG A 51 -18.54 -3.64 -1.51
CA ARG A 51 -18.53 -5.11 -1.39
C ARG A 51 -17.18 -5.62 -0.89
N ARG A 52 -16.08 -5.10 -1.43
CA ARG A 52 -14.72 -5.45 -0.96
C ARG A 52 -14.46 -4.98 0.47
N ASP A 53 -14.93 -3.78 0.84
CA ASP A 53 -14.80 -3.26 2.20
C ASP A 53 -15.54 -4.16 3.20
N LYS A 54 -16.77 -4.57 2.86
CA LYS A 54 -17.57 -5.50 3.67
C LYS A 54 -16.89 -6.86 3.80
N GLU A 55 -16.47 -7.42 2.67
CA GLU A 55 -15.78 -8.69 2.66
C GLU A 55 -14.48 -8.65 3.47
N ALA A 56 -13.74 -7.53 3.44
CA ALA A 56 -12.57 -7.38 4.25
C ALA A 56 -12.90 -7.30 5.76
N ALA A 57 -13.97 -6.60 6.12
CA ALA A 57 -14.46 -6.57 7.50
C ALA A 57 -14.88 -7.97 8.00
N ASP A 58 -15.51 -8.79 7.14
CA ASP A 58 -15.92 -10.15 7.48
C ASP A 58 -14.73 -11.12 7.73
N LEU A 59 -13.52 -10.75 7.29
CA LEU A 59 -12.30 -11.52 7.54
C LEU A 59 -11.51 -11.04 8.77
N HIS A 60 -11.98 -9.97 9.44
CA HIS A 60 -11.37 -9.50 10.69
C HIS A 60 -11.36 -10.59 11.76
N GLY A 61 -10.25 -10.72 12.48
CA GLY A 61 -10.07 -11.71 13.56
C GLY A 61 -9.86 -13.15 13.07
N LYS A 62 -9.82 -13.40 11.76
CA LYS A 62 -9.51 -14.73 11.25
C LYS A 62 -8.01 -15.02 11.37
N ARG A 63 -7.69 -16.24 11.78
CA ARG A 63 -6.32 -16.73 11.86
C ARG A 63 -5.86 -17.33 10.54
N VAL A 64 -4.69 -16.92 10.07
CA VAL A 64 -4.01 -17.45 8.89
C VAL A 64 -2.76 -18.24 9.30
N LEU A 65 -2.42 -19.22 8.47
CA LEU A 65 -1.20 -20.01 8.58
C LEU A 65 -0.31 -19.73 7.37
N TRP A 66 0.96 -19.44 7.63
CA TRP A 66 2.01 -19.45 6.64
C TRP A 66 2.98 -20.60 6.92
N VAL A 67 3.34 -21.33 5.87
CA VAL A 67 4.29 -22.45 5.97
C VAL A 67 5.59 -22.02 5.34
N GLY A 68 6.60 -21.84 6.19
CA GLY A 68 7.97 -21.56 5.78
C GLY A 68 8.84 -22.82 5.80
N TYR A 69 10.03 -22.69 5.23
CA TYR A 69 11.08 -23.69 5.33
C TYR A 69 12.34 -23.02 5.86
N VAL A 70 12.84 -23.50 6.99
CA VAL A 70 14.03 -22.95 7.65
C VAL A 70 15.12 -24.04 7.65
N GLY A 71 16.38 -23.65 7.50
CA GLY A 71 17.50 -24.59 7.36
C GLY A 71 18.21 -24.49 6.01
N ARG A 72 19.35 -25.16 5.89
CA ARG A 72 20.26 -25.04 4.74
C ARG A 72 20.53 -26.41 4.12
N GLY A 73 20.43 -26.51 2.80
CA GLY A 73 20.68 -27.76 2.08
C GLY A 73 19.45 -28.68 2.06
N ARG A 74 19.66 -29.98 2.26
CA ARG A 74 18.61 -31.02 2.23
C ARG A 74 17.80 -31.09 3.53
N GLU A 75 18.28 -30.44 4.59
CA GLU A 75 17.63 -30.38 5.90
C GLU A 75 16.87 -29.06 5.98
N LYS A 76 15.71 -29.01 5.30
CA LYS A 76 14.76 -27.91 5.41
C LYS A 76 13.64 -28.34 6.34
N GLU A 77 13.61 -27.76 7.53
CA GLU A 77 12.54 -27.97 8.47
C GLU A 77 11.34 -27.13 8.04
N ARG A 78 10.16 -27.77 8.01
CA ARG A 78 8.90 -27.09 7.74
C ARG A 78 8.46 -26.38 9.02
N VAL A 79 8.32 -25.06 8.97
CA VAL A 79 7.89 -24.26 10.12
C VAL A 79 6.54 -23.62 9.82
N GLU A 80 5.62 -23.75 10.78
CA GLU A 80 4.27 -23.22 10.72
C GLU A 80 4.21 -21.90 11.52
N TYR A 81 3.84 -20.82 10.85
CA TYR A 81 3.66 -19.49 11.46
C TYR A 81 2.18 -19.12 11.44
N TRP A 82 1.63 -18.90 12.63
CA TRP A 82 0.26 -18.44 12.80
C TRP A 82 0.20 -16.93 13.00
N GLY A 83 -0.82 -16.31 12.45
CA GLY A 83 -1.11 -14.90 12.67
C GLY A 83 -2.59 -14.58 12.54
N GLU A 84 -2.98 -13.39 12.97
CA GLU A 84 -4.35 -12.90 12.97
C GLU A 84 -4.52 -11.69 12.05
N LEU A 85 -5.64 -11.66 11.32
CA LEU A 85 -5.98 -10.57 10.42
C LEU A 85 -6.74 -9.44 11.15
N VAL A 86 -6.08 -8.31 11.34
CA VAL A 86 -6.66 -7.10 11.92
C VAL A 86 -7.09 -6.14 10.81
N PHE A 87 -8.39 -6.13 10.51
CA PHE A 87 -8.98 -5.15 9.58
C PHE A 87 -8.81 -3.71 10.08
N ARG A 88 -8.20 -2.85 9.27
CA ARG A 88 -7.87 -1.44 9.60
C ARG A 88 -8.89 -0.43 9.07
N GLY A 89 -9.81 -0.88 8.20
CA GLY A 89 -10.89 -0.05 7.69
C GLY A 89 -10.82 0.22 6.18
N PRO A 90 -11.89 0.81 5.60
CA PRO A 90 -12.00 1.07 4.17
C PRO A 90 -11.01 2.11 3.62
N LEU A 91 -10.35 2.90 4.48
CA LEU A 91 -9.41 3.94 4.05
C LEU A 91 -8.02 3.36 3.73
N GLU A 92 -7.67 2.21 4.29
CA GLU A 92 -6.39 1.53 4.09
C GLU A 92 -6.34 0.71 2.78
N ARG A 93 -7.23 1.02 1.83
CA ARG A 93 -7.25 0.37 0.52
C ARG A 93 -5.93 0.59 -0.21
N PRO A 94 -5.34 -0.45 -0.84
CA PRO A 94 -5.86 -1.82 -1.00
C PRO A 94 -5.44 -2.80 0.11
N ARG A 95 -4.64 -2.35 1.09
CA ARG A 95 -4.01 -3.16 2.16
C ARG A 95 -4.84 -3.11 3.44
N TYR A 96 -6.07 -3.61 3.33
CA TYR A 96 -7.11 -3.59 4.38
C TYR A 96 -6.71 -4.15 5.75
N PHE A 97 -5.62 -4.93 5.86
CA PHE A 97 -5.28 -5.68 7.06
C PHE A 97 -3.87 -5.37 7.56
N TRP A 98 -3.73 -5.39 8.89
CA TRP A 98 -2.48 -5.76 9.54
C TRP A 98 -2.54 -7.24 9.92
N LEU A 99 -1.58 -8.01 9.44
CA LEU A 99 -1.39 -9.39 9.83
C LEU A 99 -0.41 -9.43 10.99
N GLU A 100 -0.90 -9.71 12.18
CA GLU A 100 -0.09 -9.85 13.39
C GLU A 100 0.29 -11.32 13.56
N TRP A 101 1.57 -11.64 13.38
CA TRP A 101 2.11 -12.97 13.61
C TRP A 101 2.29 -13.23 15.10
N ASP A 102 2.08 -14.47 15.54
CA ASP A 102 2.29 -14.88 16.94
C ASP A 102 3.74 -14.60 17.42
N GLY A 103 4.70 -14.48 16.48
CA GLY A 103 6.09 -14.09 16.74
C GLY A 103 6.31 -12.58 16.94
N GLY A 104 5.25 -11.77 16.98
CA GLY A 104 5.30 -10.32 17.22
C GLY A 104 5.61 -9.46 15.99
N ALA A 105 5.87 -10.07 14.83
CA ALA A 105 5.99 -9.35 13.57
C ALA A 105 4.60 -8.96 13.06
N ALA A 106 4.44 -7.75 12.54
CA ALA A 106 3.20 -7.31 11.90
C ALA A 106 3.49 -6.80 10.49
N GLU A 107 2.64 -7.16 9.53
CA GLU A 107 2.76 -6.70 8.14
C GLU A 107 1.42 -6.26 7.54
N SER A 108 1.46 -5.29 6.63
CA SER A 108 0.26 -4.83 5.93
C SER A 108 -0.04 -5.71 4.72
N ILE A 109 -1.22 -6.31 4.66
CA ILE A 109 -1.60 -7.20 3.54
C ILE A 109 -2.93 -6.79 2.90
N SER A 110 -3.09 -7.19 1.64
CA SER A 110 -4.31 -6.98 0.86
C SER A 110 -5.37 -8.06 1.10
N LEU A 111 -6.61 -7.77 0.69
CA LEU A 111 -7.71 -8.75 0.70
C LEU A 111 -7.42 -10.01 -0.13
N VAL A 112 -6.67 -9.86 -1.23
CA VAL A 112 -6.33 -10.99 -2.09
C VAL A 112 -5.34 -11.92 -1.39
N GLU A 113 -4.32 -11.36 -0.73
CA GLU A 113 -3.33 -12.13 0.03
C GLU A 113 -3.98 -12.82 1.24
N ALA A 114 -4.80 -12.09 2.00
CA ALA A 114 -5.55 -12.63 3.14
C ALA A 114 -6.38 -13.87 2.74
N LYS A 115 -7.13 -13.78 1.64
CA LYS A 115 -7.93 -14.91 1.13
C LYS A 115 -7.08 -16.10 0.71
N LYS A 116 -5.95 -15.86 0.03
CA LYS A 116 -5.03 -16.94 -0.37
C LYS A 116 -4.50 -17.68 0.86
N MET A 117 -4.05 -16.95 1.87
CA MET A 117 -3.54 -17.53 3.11
C MET A 117 -4.63 -18.31 3.87
N LEU A 118 -5.85 -17.77 3.95
CA LEU A 118 -6.99 -18.47 4.57
C LEU A 118 -7.33 -19.77 3.84
N ALA A 119 -7.39 -19.76 2.50
CA ALA A 119 -7.64 -20.95 1.71
C ALA A 119 -6.56 -22.02 1.92
N THR A 120 -5.28 -21.62 1.97
CA THR A 120 -4.17 -22.53 2.31
C THR A 120 -4.33 -23.10 3.72
N THR A 121 -4.74 -22.28 4.67
CA THR A 121 -4.99 -22.69 6.06
C THR A 121 -6.10 -23.73 6.15
N GLU A 122 -7.22 -23.50 5.47
CA GLU A 122 -8.35 -24.44 5.41
C GLU A 122 -7.98 -25.75 4.73
N ALA A 123 -7.25 -25.70 3.60
CA ALA A 123 -6.76 -26.89 2.90
C ALA A 123 -5.87 -27.76 3.80
N LEU A 124 -4.95 -27.15 4.55
CA LEU A 124 -4.08 -27.85 5.48
C LEU A 124 -4.85 -28.46 6.67
N ARG A 125 -5.87 -27.76 7.19
CA ARG A 125 -6.76 -28.31 8.22
C ARG A 125 -7.56 -29.50 7.73
N SER A 126 -8.03 -29.47 6.48
CA SER A 126 -8.75 -30.59 5.87
C SER A 126 -7.85 -31.80 5.68
N GLN A 127 -6.58 -31.61 5.31
CA GLN A 127 -5.62 -32.70 5.10
C GLN A 127 -5.24 -33.43 6.41
N LYS A 128 -5.21 -32.73 7.56
CA LYS A 128 -4.93 -33.35 8.88
C LYS A 128 -6.13 -34.13 9.45
N ARG A 129 -7.32 -34.03 8.87
CA ARG A 129 -8.55 -34.70 9.35
C ARG A 129 -8.94 -35.98 8.60
N GLY A 130 -8.27 -36.29 7.49
CA GLY A 130 -8.42 -37.55 6.76
C GLY A 130 -7.30 -38.51 7.11
#